data_AF-A0A532UGF2-F1
#
_entry.id   AF-A0A532UGF2-F1
#
_cell.length_a   1.000
_cell.length_b   1.000
_cell.length_c   1.000
_cell.angle_alpha   90.00
_cell.angle_beta   90.00
_cell.angle_gamma   90.00
#
_symmetry.space_group_name_H-M   'P 1'
#
loop_
_entity.id
_entity.type
_entity.pdbx_description
1 polymer ?
#
loop_
_entity_poly.entity_id
_entity_poly.type
_entity_poly.pdbx_seq_one_letter_code
_entity_poly.pdbx_strand_id
1 'polypeptide(L)'
;MKITTLKNSVVIVLFVSLVLSACGCCNDGGKPLKLSPIYQTALGGALIGGIIGYQSDEAAAGAALGAAVFGVGELLNQTDRMPHKEKEHKKKDKVVEEVLIQIRNDNGSFTSVVLKKKSSTYIGPNGEHYKELPTAEQLKPVYGL
;
A
#
# COMPACT_ATOMS: atom_id res chain seq x y z
N MET A 1 -44.05 -5.72 27.32
CA MET A 1 -43.28 -6.97 27.10
C MET A 1 -42.44 -6.79 25.81
N LYS A 2 -41.24 -6.19 25.91
CA LYS A 2 -40.35 -5.83 24.76
C LYS A 2 -38.90 -6.35 24.93
N ILE A 3 -38.68 -7.25 25.89
CA ILE A 3 -37.33 -7.69 26.30
C ILE A 3 -36.89 -8.95 25.52
N THR A 4 -37.84 -9.68 24.92
CA THR A 4 -37.57 -10.93 24.19
C THR A 4 -36.96 -10.69 22.80
N THR A 5 -37.30 -9.60 22.12
CA THR A 5 -36.77 -9.27 20.79
C THR A 5 -35.29 -8.87 20.83
N LEU A 6 -34.86 -8.12 21.85
CA LEU A 6 -33.46 -7.69 22.00
C LEU A 6 -32.51 -8.88 22.22
N LYS A 7 -32.93 -9.86 23.03
CA LYS A 7 -32.15 -11.09 23.29
C LYS A 7 -31.99 -11.92 22.02
N ASN A 8 -33.05 -12.04 21.23
CA ASN A 8 -33.01 -12.81 19.99
C ASN A 8 -32.14 -12.14 18.93
N SER A 9 -32.18 -10.81 18.80
CA SER A 9 -31.31 -10.07 17.87
C SER A 9 -29.83 -10.18 18.20
N VAL A 10 -29.45 -10.12 19.49
CA VAL A 10 -28.04 -10.27 19.90
C VAL A 10 -27.52 -11.68 19.60
N VAL A 11 -28.34 -12.71 19.86
CA VAL A 11 -27.99 -14.10 19.54
C VAL A 11 -27.85 -14.33 18.04
N ILE A 12 -28.71 -13.71 17.22
CA ILE A 12 -28.64 -13.80 15.75
C ILE A 12 -27.37 -13.11 15.23
N VAL A 13 -27.02 -11.91 15.73
CA VAL A 13 -25.79 -11.22 15.32
C VAL A 13 -24.54 -12.01 15.71
N LEU A 14 -24.51 -12.60 16.91
CA LEU A 14 -23.41 -13.46 17.35
C LEU A 14 -23.29 -14.72 16.47
N PHE A 15 -24.40 -15.38 16.16
CA PHE A 15 -24.40 -16.55 15.28
C PHE A 15 -23.99 -16.23 13.85
N VAL A 16 -24.48 -15.12 13.29
CA VAL A 16 -24.09 -14.67 11.94
C VAL A 16 -22.60 -14.32 11.93
N SER A 17 -22.07 -13.65 12.95
CA SER A 17 -20.63 -13.37 13.04
C SER A 17 -19.77 -14.63 13.19
N LEU A 18 -20.24 -15.62 13.95
CA LEU A 18 -19.57 -16.91 14.13
C LEU A 18 -19.59 -17.75 12.84
N VAL A 19 -20.70 -17.72 12.09
CA VAL A 19 -20.84 -18.42 10.81
C VAL A 19 -20.05 -17.73 9.69
N LEU A 20 -20.01 -16.39 9.65
CA LEU A 20 -19.11 -15.66 8.74
C LEU A 20 -17.63 -15.86 9.09
N SER A 21 -17.30 -16.12 10.36
CA SER A 21 -15.92 -16.44 10.77
C SER A 21 -15.53 -17.90 10.49
N ALA A 22 -16.49 -18.83 10.44
CA ALA A 22 -16.25 -20.25 10.16
C ALA A 22 -16.33 -20.58 8.66
N CYS A 23 -17.10 -19.82 7.89
CA CYS A 23 -17.05 -19.85 6.43
C CYS A 23 -16.07 -18.78 5.98
N GLY A 24 -14.77 -19.10 6.03
CA GLY A 24 -13.71 -18.26 5.53
C GLY A 24 -14.13 -17.66 4.19
N CYS A 25 -14.08 -16.33 4.09
CA CYS A 25 -14.30 -15.58 2.87
C CYS A 25 -13.64 -16.31 1.72
N CYS A 26 -14.45 -16.94 0.86
CA CYS A 26 -14.01 -17.33 -0.46
C CYS A 26 -13.58 -16.02 -1.12
N ASN A 27 -12.26 -15.79 -1.11
CA ASN A 27 -11.59 -14.78 -1.89
C ASN A 27 -11.63 -15.29 -3.33
N ASP A 28 -12.84 -15.41 -3.88
CA ASP A 28 -13.03 -15.64 -5.30
C ASP A 28 -12.53 -14.38 -5.97
N GLY A 29 -11.29 -14.48 -6.46
CA GLY A 29 -10.62 -13.50 -7.30
C GLY A 29 -11.37 -13.34 -8.61
N GLY A 30 -12.58 -12.78 -8.53
CA GLY A 30 -13.27 -12.17 -9.63
C GLY A 30 -12.29 -11.19 -10.25
N LYS A 31 -11.89 -11.50 -11.49
CA LYS A 31 -10.96 -10.74 -12.33
C LYS A 31 -11.04 -9.26 -11.97
N PRO A 32 -9.92 -8.59 -11.62
CA PRO A 32 -9.96 -7.19 -11.24
C PRO A 32 -10.37 -6.39 -12.47
N LEU A 33 -11.67 -6.15 -12.62
CA LEU A 33 -12.17 -5.02 -13.37
C LEU A 33 -11.41 -3.83 -12.79
N LYS A 34 -10.63 -3.13 -13.61
CA LYS A 34 -9.93 -1.88 -13.27
C LYS A 34 -10.98 -0.78 -12.99
N LEU A 35 -11.81 -1.01 -11.99
CA LEU A 35 -12.78 -0.08 -11.46
C LEU A 35 -12.06 0.79 -10.43
N SER A 36 -12.45 2.06 -10.36
CA SER A 36 -11.86 2.99 -9.41
C SER A 36 -12.00 2.46 -7.96
N PRO A 37 -11.03 2.75 -7.07
CA PRO A 37 -11.11 2.36 -5.65
C PRO A 37 -12.41 2.79 -4.97
N ILE A 38 -12.98 3.91 -5.42
CA ILE A 38 -14.27 4.45 -4.97
C ILE A 38 -15.41 3.46 -5.22
N TYR A 39 -15.43 2.75 -6.36
CA TYR A 39 -16.50 1.80 -6.65
C TYR A 39 -16.40 0.55 -5.78
N GLN A 40 -15.18 0.04 -5.55
CA GLN A 40 -14.99 -1.14 -4.70
C GLN A 40 -15.40 -0.87 -3.25
N THR A 41 -15.01 0.29 -2.72
CA THR A 41 -15.37 0.72 -1.36
C THR A 41 -16.86 1.01 -1.24
N ALA A 42 -17.47 1.66 -2.24
CA ALA A 42 -18.91 1.88 -2.28
C ALA A 42 -19.70 0.56 -2.35
N LEU A 43 -19.26 -0.41 -3.17
CA LEU A 43 -19.92 -1.71 -3.27
C LEU A 43 -19.83 -2.49 -1.94
N GLY A 44 -18.64 -2.53 -1.32
CA GLY A 44 -18.47 -3.15 -0.01
C GLY A 44 -19.33 -2.49 1.07
N GLY A 45 -19.37 -1.15 1.08
CA GLY A 45 -20.24 -0.38 1.95
C GLY A 45 -21.72 -0.68 1.71
N ALA A 46 -22.15 -0.82 0.46
CA ALA A 46 -23.53 -1.14 0.11
C ALA A 46 -23.97 -2.51 0.63
N LEU A 47 -23.08 -3.51 0.55
CA LEU A 47 -23.36 -4.86 1.06
C LEU A 47 -23.53 -4.83 2.58
N ILE A 48 -22.57 -4.24 3.30
CA ILE A 48 -22.62 -4.14 4.77
C ILE A 48 -23.86 -3.34 5.20
N GLY A 49 -24.09 -2.20 4.56
CA GLY A 49 -25.23 -1.34 4.83
C GLY A 49 -26.57 -2.01 4.54
N GLY A 50 -26.67 -2.80 3.47
CA GLY A 50 -27.87 -3.55 3.12
C GLY A 50 -28.21 -4.63 4.13
N ILE A 51 -27.21 -5.34 4.66
CA ILE A 51 -27.39 -6.35 5.72
C ILE A 51 -27.91 -5.67 7.00
N ILE A 52 -27.35 -4.51 7.36
CA ILE A 52 -27.78 -3.75 8.53
C ILE A 52 -29.20 -3.22 8.34
N GLY A 53 -29.49 -2.62 7.18
CA GLY A 53 -30.80 -2.07 6.84
C GLY A 53 -31.90 -3.15 6.73
N TYR A 54 -31.55 -4.37 6.33
CA TYR A 54 -32.49 -5.48 6.24
C TYR A 54 -33.15 -5.82 7.59
N GLN A 55 -32.46 -5.59 8.72
CA GLN A 55 -33.04 -5.82 10.05
C GLN A 55 -34.19 -4.87 10.40
N SER A 56 -34.26 -3.72 9.72
CA SER A 56 -35.27 -2.70 9.94
C SER A 56 -36.30 -2.61 8.80
N ASP A 57 -36.21 -3.48 7.79
CA ASP A 57 -37.01 -3.45 6.53
C ASP A 57 -36.62 -2.30 5.58
N GLU A 58 -35.45 -1.68 5.80
CA GLU A 58 -34.87 -0.66 4.93
C GLU A 58 -33.52 -1.09 4.33
N ALA A 59 -33.47 -2.30 3.77
CA ALA A 59 -32.27 -2.82 3.11
C ALA A 59 -31.73 -1.87 2.01
N ALA A 60 -32.62 -1.27 1.23
CA ALA A 60 -32.25 -0.31 0.18
C ALA A 60 -31.63 0.97 0.75
N ALA A 61 -32.21 1.51 1.84
CA ALA A 61 -31.68 2.71 2.48
C ALA A 61 -30.34 2.42 3.18
N GLY A 62 -30.23 1.27 3.84
CA GLY A 62 -29.00 0.80 4.46
C GLY A 62 -27.88 0.63 3.43
N ALA A 63 -28.17 0.01 2.28
CA ALA A 63 -27.21 -0.14 1.19
C ALA A 63 -26.78 1.22 0.61
N ALA A 64 -27.73 2.14 0.40
CA ALA A 64 -27.41 3.49 -0.08
C ALA A 64 -26.53 4.26 0.91
N LEU A 65 -26.85 4.21 2.21
CA LEU A 65 -26.07 4.83 3.28
C LEU A 65 -24.66 4.24 3.37
N GLY A 66 -24.55 2.91 3.35
CA GLY A 66 -23.26 2.22 3.37
C GLY A 66 -22.41 2.58 2.15
N ALA A 67 -22.99 2.60 0.94
CA ALA A 67 -22.28 3.01 -0.26
C ALA A 67 -21.80 4.47 -0.19
N ALA A 68 -22.66 5.37 0.30
CA ALA A 68 -22.35 6.79 0.39
C ALA A 68 -21.24 7.07 1.41
N VAL A 69 -21.32 6.50 2.62
CA VAL A 69 -20.32 6.71 3.67
C VAL A 69 -18.96 6.16 3.25
N PHE A 70 -18.91 4.94 2.72
CA PHE A 70 -17.65 4.34 2.29
C PHE A 70 -17.11 4.98 0.99
N GLY A 71 -17.99 5.36 0.06
CA GLY A 71 -17.60 6.06 -1.16
C GLY A 71 -17.02 7.46 -0.89
N VAL A 72 -17.64 8.24 0.01
CA VAL A 72 -17.11 9.55 0.44
C VAL A 72 -15.86 9.37 1.29
N GLY A 73 -15.81 8.35 2.16
CA GLY A 73 -14.60 8.00 2.90
C GLY A 73 -13.41 7.74 1.98
N GLU A 74 -13.62 7.05 0.86
CA GLU A 74 -12.55 6.82 -0.13
C GLU A 74 -12.19 8.09 -0.91
N LEU A 75 -13.14 8.98 -1.22
CA LEU A 75 -12.86 10.29 -1.81
C LEU A 75 -12.02 11.18 -0.88
N LEU A 76 -12.33 11.17 0.41
CA LEU A 76 -11.55 11.88 1.43
C LEU A 76 -10.19 11.22 1.63
N ASN A 77 -10.12 9.88 1.65
CA ASN A 77 -8.86 9.15 1.66
C ASN A 77 -8.03 9.45 0.40
N GLN A 78 -8.64 9.63 -0.77
CA GLN A 78 -7.94 10.07 -1.98
C GLN A 78 -7.45 11.52 -1.89
N THR A 79 -8.17 12.41 -1.19
CA THR A 79 -7.76 13.79 -0.94
C THR A 79 -6.62 13.86 0.09
N ASP A 80 -6.66 13.05 1.14
CA ASP A 80 -5.57 12.88 2.10
C ASP A 80 -4.38 12.12 1.48
N ARG A 81 -4.66 11.31 0.45
CA ARG A 81 -3.70 10.71 -0.47
C ARG A 81 -3.45 11.55 -1.72
N MET A 82 -3.80 12.85 -1.72
CA MET A 82 -3.09 13.84 -2.53
C MET A 82 -1.95 14.37 -1.67
N PRO A 83 -0.81 13.67 -1.60
CA PRO A 83 0.42 14.37 -1.32
C PRO A 83 0.61 15.38 -2.45
N HIS A 84 1.25 16.51 -2.16
CA HIS A 84 2.28 16.99 -3.07
C HIS A 84 3.06 15.77 -3.58
N LYS A 85 2.72 15.23 -4.75
CA LYS A 85 3.47 14.22 -5.53
C LYS A 85 4.37 13.26 -4.72
N GLU A 86 3.88 12.49 -3.75
CA GLU A 86 4.76 11.55 -3.04
C GLU A 86 4.02 10.41 -2.31
N LYS A 87 3.70 9.34 -3.04
CA LYS A 87 3.68 7.99 -2.48
C LYS A 87 4.24 7.00 -3.51
N GLU A 88 5.57 7.01 -3.65
CA GLU A 88 6.35 5.79 -3.53
C GLU A 88 7.63 6.15 -2.76
N HIS A 89 7.69 5.67 -1.51
CA HIS A 89 8.86 5.37 -0.68
C HIS A 89 8.72 5.88 0.76
N LYS A 90 8.24 4.99 1.62
CA LYS A 90 8.72 4.89 3.00
C LYS A 90 10.21 4.50 2.96
N LYS A 91 11.08 5.47 2.69
CA LYS A 91 12.49 5.41 3.06
C LYS A 91 12.98 6.84 3.13
N LYS A 92 13.08 7.37 4.35
CA LYS A 92 13.71 8.65 4.70
C LYS A 92 14.61 9.17 3.56
N ASP A 93 14.10 10.10 2.76
CA ASP A 93 14.89 10.89 1.82
C ASP A 93 15.85 11.77 2.61
N LYS A 94 16.98 11.17 2.98
CA LYS A 94 18.22 11.84 2.64
C LYS A 94 18.28 11.68 1.12
N VAL A 95 18.25 12.78 0.39
CA VAL A 95 18.64 12.79 -1.04
C VAL A 95 20.06 12.24 -1.08
N VAL A 96 20.17 10.93 -1.25
CA VAL A 96 21.44 10.25 -1.45
C VAL A 96 21.57 10.18 -2.96
N GLU A 97 22.29 11.15 -3.54
CA GLU A 97 22.55 11.18 -4.97
C GLU A 97 23.37 9.92 -5.30
N GLU A 98 22.75 8.93 -5.94
CA GLU A 98 23.43 7.69 -6.31
C GLU A 98 24.17 7.93 -7.63
N VAL A 99 25.50 7.83 -7.60
CA VAL A 99 26.35 7.98 -8.77
C VAL A 99 26.83 6.62 -9.23
N LEU A 100 26.48 6.27 -10.47
CA LEU A 100 26.89 5.02 -11.12
C LEU A 100 28.19 5.23 -11.87
N ILE A 101 29.22 4.47 -11.51
CA ILE A 101 30.51 4.46 -12.20
C ILE A 101 30.74 3.08 -12.79
N GLN A 102 30.94 3.02 -14.11
CA GLN A 102 31.29 1.78 -14.81
C GLN A 102 32.80 1.68 -14.92
N ILE A 103 33.36 0.60 -14.35
CA ILE A 103 34.78 0.28 -14.41
C ILE A 103 34.98 -0.72 -15.53
N ARG A 104 35.88 -0.43 -16.46
CA ARG A 104 36.30 -1.37 -17.50
C ARG A 104 37.47 -2.22 -16.98
N ASN A 105 37.27 -3.53 -16.97
CA ASN A 105 38.26 -4.50 -16.53
C ASN A 105 39.22 -4.88 -17.67
N ASP A 106 40.38 -5.43 -17.32
CA ASP A 106 41.41 -5.81 -18.31
C ASP A 106 40.98 -7.01 -19.17
N ASN A 107 40.05 -7.81 -18.66
CA ASN A 107 39.37 -8.89 -19.40
C ASN A 107 38.28 -8.38 -20.37
N GLY A 108 38.03 -7.07 -20.45
CA GLY A 108 37.00 -6.45 -21.29
C GLY A 108 35.59 -6.43 -20.69
N SER A 109 35.39 -6.98 -19.48
CA SER A 109 34.14 -6.89 -18.73
C SER A 109 33.95 -5.52 -18.09
N PHE A 110 32.72 -5.21 -17.67
CA PHE A 110 32.37 -3.97 -16.98
C PHE A 110 31.84 -4.26 -15.57
N THR A 111 32.43 -3.61 -14.56
CA THR A 111 31.92 -3.64 -13.18
C THR A 111 31.19 -2.33 -12.88
N SER A 112 29.90 -2.42 -12.58
CA SER A 112 29.08 -1.27 -12.17
C SER A 112 29.20 -1.03 -10.66
N VAL A 113 29.75 0.11 -10.27
CA VAL A 113 29.88 0.53 -8.87
C VAL A 113 28.91 1.65 -8.56
N VAL A 114 28.06 1.45 -7.55
CA VAL A 114 27.08 2.44 -7.07
C VAL A 114 27.66 3.20 -5.89
N LEU A 115 27.90 4.50 -6.05
CA LEU A 115 28.33 5.38 -4.96
C LEU A 115 27.14 6.17 -4.42
N LYS A 116 27.03 6.27 -3.11
CA LYS A 116 25.98 7.01 -2.41
C LYS A 116 26.51 8.36 -1.95
N LYS A 117 26.12 9.45 -2.60
CA LYS A 117 26.52 10.80 -2.17
C LYS A 117 25.73 11.21 -0.94
N LYS A 118 26.43 11.53 0.14
CA LYS A 118 25.86 12.02 1.39
C LYS A 118 26.45 13.39 1.66
N SER A 119 25.66 14.44 1.36
CA SER A 119 26.07 15.85 1.44
C SER A 119 27.27 16.19 0.55
N SER A 120 28.49 16.04 1.05
CA SER A 120 29.76 16.36 0.37
C SER A 120 30.73 15.17 0.31
N THR A 121 30.26 13.96 0.61
CA THR A 121 31.10 12.75 0.63
C THR A 121 30.39 11.63 -0.13
N TYR A 122 31.12 10.91 -0.96
CA TYR A 122 30.63 9.75 -1.70
C TYR A 122 30.93 8.48 -0.92
N ILE A 123 29.94 7.62 -0.74
CA ILE A 123 30.06 6.38 0.04
C ILE A 123 30.02 5.19 -0.93
N GLY A 124 31.09 4.39 -0.96
CA GLY A 124 31.18 3.19 -1.79
C GLY A 124 30.36 2.00 -1.26
N PRO A 125 30.15 0.95 -2.07
CA PRO A 125 29.46 -0.28 -1.66
C PRO A 125 30.04 -0.94 -0.41
N ASN A 126 31.36 -0.84 -0.20
CA ASN A 126 32.06 -1.40 0.95
C ASN A 126 32.08 -0.46 2.18
N GLY A 127 31.39 0.69 2.11
CA GLY A 127 31.42 1.71 3.16
C GLY A 127 32.63 2.66 3.09
N GLU A 128 33.38 2.65 1.99
CA GLU A 128 34.48 3.59 1.75
C GLU A 128 33.95 5.02 1.58
N HIS A 129 34.70 6.03 2.02
CA HIS A 129 34.30 7.42 1.95
C HIS A 129 35.27 8.23 1.06
N TYR A 130 34.75 8.81 -0.01
CA TYR A 130 35.51 9.67 -0.92
C TYR A 130 35.04 11.12 -0.76
N LYS A 131 35.98 12.04 -0.56
CA LYS A 131 35.68 13.49 -0.43
C LYS A 131 35.19 14.12 -1.74
N GLU A 132 35.62 13.55 -2.86
CA GLU A 132 35.27 13.97 -4.21
C GLU A 132 34.84 12.74 -5.01
N LEU A 133 34.23 12.95 -6.18
CA LEU A 133 33.78 11.84 -7.02
C LEU A 133 35.01 11.06 -7.54
N PRO A 134 35.22 9.80 -7.13
CA PRO A 134 36.38 9.05 -7.56
C PRO A 134 36.24 8.63 -9.04
N THR A 135 37.36 8.48 -9.74
CA THR A 135 37.36 8.00 -11.12
C THR A 135 37.29 6.47 -11.18
N ALA A 136 36.93 5.91 -12.34
CA ALA A 136 36.93 4.47 -12.56
C ALA A 136 38.30 3.82 -12.27
N GLU A 137 39.40 4.52 -12.56
CA GLU A 137 40.77 4.06 -12.29
C GLU A 137 41.08 3.97 -10.79
N GLN A 138 40.54 4.88 -9.97
CA GLN A 138 40.70 4.87 -8.52
C GLN A 138 39.87 3.77 -7.84
N LEU A 139 38.75 3.39 -8.47
CA LEU A 139 37.90 2.30 -7.99
C LEU A 139 38.38 0.92 -8.48
N LYS A 140 39.18 0.85 -9.55
CA LYS A 140 39.66 -0.41 -10.14
C LYS A 140 40.47 -1.30 -9.17
N PRO A 141 41.34 -0.79 -8.28
CA PRO A 141 42.03 -1.64 -7.31
C PRO A 141 41.11 -2.32 -6.29
N VAL A 142 39.93 -1.75 -6.06
CA VAL A 142 38.98 -2.21 -5.03
C VAL A 142 37.83 -3.03 -5.64
N TYR A 143 37.38 -2.65 -6.84
CA TYR A 143 36.19 -3.20 -7.51
C TYR A 143 36.49 -3.78 -8.90
N GLY A 144 37.70 -3.59 -9.42
CA GLY A 144 38.13 -4.20 -10.68
C GLY A 144 38.33 -5.70 -10.53
N LEU A 145 37.99 -6.43 -11.59
CA LEU A 145 38.14 -7.88 -11.71
C LEU A 145 39.10 -8.26 -12.84
#